data_AF-A0A947G1Q4-F1
#
_entry.id   AF-A0A947G1Q4-F1
#
_cell.length_a   1.000
_cell.length_b   1.000
_cell.length_c   1.000
_cell.angle_alpha   90.00
_cell.angle_beta   90.00
_cell.angle_gamma   90.00
#
_symmetry.space_group_name_H-M   'P 1'
#
loop_
_entity.id
_entity.type
_entity.pdbx_description
1 polymer ?
#
loop_
_entity_poly.entity_id
_entity_poly.type
_entity_poly.pdbx_seq_one_letter_code
_entity_poly.pdbx_strand_id
1 'polypeptide(L)'
;RTFSEAGFVTSFRGVAINAFGDVIVSALDAQGLDFFGVRVLRYDPAGGLEWTGRIAEDAGHEFFVGDLQTGPDGRAALAITKRPDTGLDQALTVHLRFAACTGDLDGTEDVAFTDLLILLAAWGPQAAHPADFDGDGVVGFLDLLTLIAGWGACAG
;
A
#
# COMPACT_ATOMS: atom_id res chain seq x y z
N ARG A 1 -18.45 -12.12 -6.92
CA ARG A 1 -19.14 -11.67 -5.69
C ARG A 1 -19.56 -10.24 -5.94
N THR A 2 -20.82 -9.91 -5.69
CA THR A 2 -21.42 -8.59 -5.94
C THR A 2 -20.83 -7.58 -4.95
N PHE A 3 -20.25 -6.50 -5.45
CA PHE A 3 -19.77 -5.40 -4.61
C PHE A 3 -21.00 -4.62 -4.12
N SER A 4 -21.25 -4.62 -2.80
CA SER A 4 -22.23 -3.70 -2.22
C SER A 4 -21.69 -2.28 -2.28
N GLU A 5 -22.46 -1.39 -2.89
CA GLU A 5 -22.28 0.05 -2.87
C GLU A 5 -22.07 0.57 -1.44
N ALA A 6 -21.00 1.34 -1.23
CA ALA A 6 -20.94 2.35 -0.17
C ALA A 6 -19.99 3.45 -0.65
N GLY A 7 -20.56 4.63 -0.89
CA GLY A 7 -19.87 5.87 -1.27
C GLY A 7 -19.77 6.09 -2.77
N PHE A 8 -20.65 6.93 -3.34
CA PHE A 8 -20.46 7.43 -4.70
C PHE A 8 -19.25 8.35 -4.71
N VAL A 9 -18.17 7.97 -5.38
CA VAL A 9 -17.03 8.86 -5.61
C VAL A 9 -17.53 10.06 -6.42
N THR A 10 -17.46 11.26 -5.84
CA THR A 10 -17.93 12.49 -6.53
C THR A 10 -16.82 13.16 -7.32
N SER A 11 -15.59 13.04 -6.85
CA SER A 11 -14.43 13.63 -7.53
C SER A 11 -13.14 12.93 -7.14
N PHE A 12 -12.30 12.70 -8.15
CA PHE A 12 -10.92 12.26 -7.97
C PHE A 12 -10.05 13.46 -7.57
N ARG A 13 -9.12 13.23 -6.63
CA ARG A 13 -8.24 14.28 -6.09
C ARG A 13 -6.78 14.05 -6.45
N GLY A 14 -6.34 12.79 -6.41
CA GLY A 14 -4.98 12.43 -6.78
C GLY A 14 -4.90 10.98 -7.24
N VAL A 15 -4.01 10.74 -8.20
CA VAL A 15 -3.64 9.41 -8.68
C VAL A 15 -2.13 9.34 -8.74
N ALA A 16 -1.57 8.27 -8.19
CA ALA A 16 -0.14 7.99 -8.25
C ALA A 16 0.09 6.51 -8.52
N ILE A 17 1.26 6.18 -9.05
CA ILE A 17 1.70 4.80 -9.22
C ILE A 17 2.92 4.60 -8.33
N ASN A 18 2.93 3.58 -7.47
CA ASN A 18 4.09 3.29 -6.62
C ASN A 18 5.15 2.48 -7.40
N ALA A 19 6.31 2.26 -6.77
CA ALA A 19 7.42 1.50 -7.36
C ALA A 19 7.08 0.04 -7.70
N PHE A 20 5.98 -0.49 -7.16
CA PHE A 20 5.48 -1.85 -7.38
C PHE A 20 4.43 -1.93 -8.50
N GLY A 21 4.04 -0.79 -9.09
CA GLY A 21 3.04 -0.73 -10.15
C GLY A 21 1.60 -0.57 -9.64
N ASP A 22 1.39 -0.38 -8.35
CA ASP A 22 0.05 -0.15 -7.79
C ASP A 22 -0.45 1.24 -8.11
N VAL A 23 -1.70 1.32 -8.57
CA VAL A 23 -2.41 2.58 -8.79
C VAL A 23 -3.09 2.98 -7.49
N ILE A 24 -2.63 4.08 -6.89
CA ILE A 24 -3.21 4.64 -5.68
C ILE A 24 -4.09 5.81 -6.08
N VAL A 25 -5.33 5.81 -5.61
CA VAL A 25 -6.34 6.81 -5.95
C VAL A 25 -6.92 7.39 -4.67
N SER A 26 -6.99 8.72 -4.61
CA SER A 26 -7.73 9.45 -3.58
C SER A 26 -8.96 10.14 -4.19
N ALA A 27 -10.07 10.08 -3.47
CA ALA A 27 -11.36 10.58 -3.94
C ALA A 27 -12.21 11.11 -2.78
N LEU A 28 -13.13 12.04 -3.09
CA LEU A 28 -14.16 12.49 -2.16
C LEU A 28 -15.43 11.64 -2.25
N ASP A 29 -16.04 11.36 -1.11
CA ASP A 29 -17.34 10.70 -1.02
C ASP A 29 -18.49 11.72 -1.14
N ALA A 30 -19.59 11.30 -1.76
CA ALA A 30 -20.83 12.05 -1.99
C ALA A 30 -21.67 12.34 -0.75
N GLN A 31 -21.32 11.82 0.43
CA GLN A 31 -22.19 11.82 1.60
C GLN A 31 -22.43 13.22 2.22
N GLY A 32 -22.02 14.32 1.57
CA GLY A 32 -22.37 15.69 1.96
C GLY A 32 -21.58 16.26 3.14
N LEU A 33 -20.52 15.57 3.57
CA LEU A 33 -19.69 15.91 4.74
C LEU A 33 -18.18 15.96 4.41
N ASP A 34 -17.81 16.12 3.13
CA ASP A 34 -16.42 16.26 2.66
C ASP A 34 -15.45 15.15 3.15
N PHE A 35 -15.95 13.92 3.31
CA PHE A 35 -15.12 12.76 3.57
C PHE A 35 -14.30 12.39 2.33
N PHE A 36 -13.09 11.88 2.54
CA PHE A 36 -12.24 11.30 1.51
C PHE A 36 -11.90 9.86 1.82
N GLY A 37 -11.69 9.09 0.75
CA GLY A 37 -11.18 7.73 0.81
C GLY A 37 -9.91 7.59 -0.02
N VAL A 38 -9.04 6.66 0.38
CA VAL A 38 -7.83 6.30 -0.37
C VAL A 38 -7.86 4.81 -0.66
N ARG A 39 -7.75 4.47 -1.94
CA ARG A 39 -7.76 3.10 -2.44
C ARG A 39 -6.49 2.80 -3.22
N VAL A 40 -6.14 1.52 -3.20
CA VAL A 40 -5.03 0.95 -3.98
C VAL A 40 -5.65 -0.04 -4.95
N LEU A 41 -5.21 -0.02 -6.20
CA LEU A 41 -5.62 -0.94 -7.24
C LEU A 41 -4.37 -1.53 -7.88
N ARG A 42 -4.34 -2.86 -8.00
CA ARG A 42 -3.31 -3.58 -8.75
C ARG A 42 -3.94 -4.21 -9.98
N TYR A 43 -3.26 -4.06 -11.12
CA TYR A 43 -3.69 -4.63 -12.39
C TYR A 43 -2.65 -5.63 -12.90
N ASP A 44 -3.12 -6.69 -13.53
CA ASP A 44 -2.29 -7.65 -14.25
C ASP A 44 -1.73 -7.05 -15.55
N PRO A 45 -0.73 -7.69 -16.19
CA PRO A 45 -0.15 -7.20 -17.45
C PRO A 45 -1.12 -7.14 -18.64
N ALA A 46 -2.27 -7.83 -18.58
CA ALA A 46 -3.33 -7.77 -19.58
C ALA A 46 -4.34 -6.65 -19.30
N GLY A 47 -4.16 -5.89 -18.20
CA GLY A 47 -5.04 -4.81 -17.77
C GLY A 47 -6.25 -5.27 -16.95
N GLY A 48 -6.29 -6.53 -16.54
CA GLY A 48 -7.28 -7.05 -15.60
C GLY A 48 -7.02 -6.53 -14.19
N LEU A 49 -8.07 -6.17 -13.45
CA LEU A 49 -7.95 -5.80 -12.04
C LEU A 49 -7.61 -7.06 -11.24
N GLU A 50 -6.39 -7.13 -10.72
CA GLU A 50 -5.88 -8.25 -9.94
C GLU A 50 -6.33 -8.14 -8.48
N TRP A 51 -6.21 -6.94 -7.90
CA TRP A 51 -6.51 -6.72 -6.48
C TRP A 51 -6.89 -5.26 -6.16
N THR A 52 -7.60 -5.06 -5.05
CA THR A 52 -7.88 -3.73 -4.49
C THR A 52 -7.72 -3.70 -2.98
N GLY A 53 -7.02 -2.68 -2.49
CA GLY A 53 -6.87 -2.36 -1.06
C GLY A 53 -7.51 -1.05 -0.68
N ARG A 54 -7.67 -0.85 0.63
CA ARG A 54 -8.20 0.40 1.21
C ARG A 54 -7.25 0.85 2.31
N ILE A 55 -6.89 2.13 2.27
CA ILE A 55 -6.00 2.72 3.27
C ILE A 55 -6.79 3.60 4.25
N ALA A 56 -7.85 4.26 3.76
CA ALA A 56 -8.76 5.03 4.60
C ALA A 56 -10.16 5.05 3.98
N GLU A 57 -11.18 4.94 4.83
CA GLU A 57 -12.59 5.16 4.53
C GLU A 57 -13.16 6.21 5.46
N ASP A 58 -14.09 7.02 4.95
CA ASP A 58 -14.78 8.07 5.70
C ASP A 58 -13.83 8.99 6.49
N ALA A 59 -12.62 9.20 5.95
CA ALA A 59 -11.60 10.01 6.60
C ALA A 59 -11.78 11.48 6.25
N GLY A 60 -11.41 12.36 7.18
CA GLY A 60 -11.58 13.80 6.99
C GLY A 60 -12.95 14.31 7.45
N HIS A 61 -13.16 15.60 7.23
CA HIS A 61 -14.39 16.36 7.51
C HIS A 61 -14.18 17.78 6.96
N GLU A 62 -13.24 18.53 7.53
CA GLU A 62 -12.77 19.82 6.99
C GLU A 62 -11.49 19.67 6.16
N PHE A 63 -10.98 18.45 6.03
CA PHE A 63 -9.69 18.16 5.40
C PHE A 63 -9.89 17.33 4.15
N PHE A 64 -9.21 17.70 3.07
CA PHE A 64 -9.25 16.99 1.81
C PHE A 64 -7.84 16.77 1.27
N VAL A 65 -7.68 15.69 0.50
CA VAL A 65 -6.43 15.42 -0.21
C VAL A 65 -6.29 16.42 -1.35
N GLY A 66 -5.23 17.23 -1.31
CA GLY A 66 -4.87 18.18 -2.36
C GLY A 66 -3.87 17.59 -3.36
N ASP A 67 -3.02 16.68 -2.91
CA ASP A 67 -2.04 15.99 -3.75
C ASP A 67 -1.70 14.60 -3.20
N LEU A 68 -1.26 13.71 -4.08
CA LEU A 68 -0.82 12.34 -3.78
C LEU A 68 0.45 12.05 -4.57
N GLN A 69 1.53 11.72 -3.89
CA GLN A 69 2.80 11.36 -4.50
C GLN A 69 3.32 10.04 -3.94
N THR A 70 4.15 9.34 -4.70
CA THR A 70 4.81 8.10 -4.28
C THR A 70 6.32 8.26 -4.26
N GLY A 71 6.97 7.61 -3.29
CA GLY A 71 8.41 7.54 -3.16
C GLY A 71 9.00 6.29 -3.84
N PRO A 72 10.31 6.28 -4.11
CA PRO A 72 11.01 5.12 -4.68
C PRO A 72 11.01 3.89 -3.76
N ASP A 73 10.69 4.06 -2.48
CA ASP A 73 10.50 3.00 -1.48
C ASP A 73 9.06 2.46 -1.45
N GLY A 74 8.24 2.81 -2.45
CA GLY A 74 6.85 2.39 -2.56
C GLY A 74 5.88 3.17 -1.67
N ARG A 75 6.35 4.01 -0.73
CA ARG A 75 5.49 4.80 0.15
C ARG A 75 4.68 5.83 -0.61
N ALA A 76 3.51 6.19 -0.09
CA ALA A 76 2.75 7.33 -0.59
C ALA A 76 2.77 8.48 0.42
N ALA A 77 2.82 9.70 -0.08
CA ALA A 77 2.66 10.92 0.68
C ALA A 77 1.38 11.61 0.21
N LEU A 78 0.51 11.95 1.16
CA LEU A 78 -0.69 12.74 0.89
C LEU A 78 -0.50 14.13 1.44
N ALA A 79 -0.67 15.14 0.58
CA ALA A 79 -0.85 16.51 1.02
C ALA A 79 -2.33 16.70 1.39
N ILE A 80 -2.60 16.86 2.68
CA ILE A 80 -3.94 17.07 3.20
C ILE A 80 -4.09 18.56 3.52
N THR A 81 -5.09 19.20 2.92
CA THR A 81 -5.37 20.63 3.08
C THR A 81 -6.69 20.82 3.81
N LYS A 82 -6.72 21.77 4.75
CA LYS A 82 -7.94 22.18 5.42
C LYS A 82 -8.76 23.12 4.52
N ARG A 83 -10.09 23.04 4.62
CA ARG A 83 -11.02 23.95 3.96
C ARG A 83 -10.69 25.42 4.34
N PRO A 84 -10.68 26.34 3.36
CA PRO A 84 -10.22 27.72 3.56
C PRO A 84 -11.17 28.57 4.41
N ASP A 85 -12.36 28.06 4.76
CA ASP A 85 -13.35 28.71 5.63
C ASP A 85 -12.83 28.95 7.06
N THR A 86 -11.76 28.28 7.46
CA THR A 86 -11.10 28.46 8.77
C THR A 86 -9.89 29.39 8.75
N GLY A 87 -9.50 29.94 7.58
CA GLY A 87 -8.41 30.91 7.46
C GLY A 87 -7.00 30.38 7.74
N LEU A 88 -6.81 29.05 7.73
CA LEU A 88 -5.53 28.39 7.94
C LEU A 88 -5.23 27.40 6.80
N ASP A 89 -4.22 27.69 5.98
CA ASP A 89 -3.60 26.71 5.08
C ASP A 89 -2.70 25.78 5.92
N GLN A 90 -3.32 24.80 6.59
CA GLN A 90 -2.56 23.72 7.19
C GLN A 90 -2.42 22.61 6.16
N ALA A 91 -1.20 22.48 5.61
CA ALA A 91 -0.79 21.34 4.81
C ALA A 91 -0.09 20.32 5.72
N LEU A 92 -0.71 19.15 5.90
CA LEU A 92 -0.07 18.01 6.57
C LEU A 92 0.35 17.00 5.51
N THR A 93 1.61 16.56 5.57
CA THR A 93 2.06 15.40 4.80
C THR A 93 1.91 14.14 5.64
N VAL A 94 1.01 13.25 5.23
CA VAL A 94 0.90 11.92 5.82
C VAL A 94 1.64 10.93 4.93
N HIS A 95 2.63 10.24 5.50
CA HIS A 95 3.34 9.15 4.82
C HIS A 95 2.61 7.83 5.08
N LEU A 96 1.91 7.33 4.07
CA LEU A 96 1.38 5.98 4.04
C LEU A 96 2.54 5.03 3.74
N ARG A 97 2.81 4.16 4.71
CA ARG A 97 3.74 3.05 4.51
C ARG A 97 2.93 1.87 4.02
N PHE A 98 3.18 1.47 2.78
CA PHE A 98 2.91 0.11 2.35
C PHE A 98 4.02 -0.70 3.02
N ALA A 99 3.73 -1.28 4.17
CA ALA A 99 4.65 -2.26 4.71
C ALA A 99 4.55 -3.47 3.78
N ALA A 100 5.46 -3.55 2.79
CA ALA A 100 5.92 -4.87 2.36
C ALA A 100 6.41 -5.52 3.65
N CYS A 101 5.60 -6.42 4.23
CA CYS A 101 6.02 -7.08 5.44
C CYS A 101 7.23 -7.95 5.09
N THR A 102 8.26 -7.90 5.92
CA THR A 102 9.46 -8.71 5.71
C THR A 102 9.03 -10.18 5.67
N GLY A 103 9.15 -10.80 4.49
CA GLY A 103 8.66 -12.15 4.23
C GLY A 103 7.62 -12.27 3.12
N ASP A 104 6.95 -11.18 2.70
CA ASP A 104 6.04 -11.18 1.54
C ASP A 104 6.86 -11.03 0.25
N LEU A 105 7.24 -12.17 -0.32
CA LEU A 105 8.12 -12.31 -1.48
C LEU A 105 7.34 -12.40 -2.79
N ASP A 106 6.06 -12.76 -2.75
CA ASP A 106 5.18 -12.76 -3.92
C ASP A 106 4.32 -11.49 -4.06
N GLY A 107 4.34 -10.61 -3.05
CA GLY A 107 3.69 -9.32 -3.04
C GLY A 107 2.18 -9.40 -2.79
N THR A 108 1.71 -10.44 -2.10
CA THR A 108 0.29 -10.72 -1.85
C THR A 108 -0.28 -10.09 -0.58
N GLU A 109 0.54 -9.34 0.17
CA GLU A 109 0.23 -8.75 1.47
C GLU A 109 -0.02 -9.79 2.59
N ASP A 110 0.35 -11.04 2.37
CA ASP A 110 0.31 -12.15 3.31
C ASP A 110 1.64 -12.89 3.28
N VAL A 111 2.31 -13.08 4.42
CA VAL A 111 3.42 -14.03 4.51
C VAL A 111 2.86 -15.43 4.66
N ALA A 112 2.87 -16.19 3.57
CA ALA A 112 2.21 -17.48 3.47
C ALA A 112 3.15 -18.57 2.92
N PHE A 113 2.54 -19.69 2.56
CA PHE A 113 3.27 -20.85 2.05
C PHE A 113 3.97 -20.56 0.72
N THR A 114 3.42 -19.69 -0.12
CA THR A 114 4.06 -19.31 -1.39
C THR A 114 5.39 -18.60 -1.15
N ASP A 115 5.45 -17.68 -0.20
CA ASP A 115 6.68 -16.97 0.17
C ASP A 115 7.75 -17.91 0.71
N LEU A 116 7.33 -18.87 1.54
CA LEU A 116 8.22 -19.93 2.01
C LEU A 116 8.84 -20.72 0.83
N LEU A 117 8.05 -21.03 -0.20
CA LEU A 117 8.57 -21.71 -1.39
C LEU A 117 9.55 -20.83 -2.17
N ILE A 118 9.31 -19.52 -2.26
CA ILE A 118 10.24 -18.57 -2.91
C ILE A 118 11.56 -18.51 -2.15
N LEU A 119 11.51 -18.43 -0.81
CA LEU A 119 12.71 -18.46 0.04
C LEU A 119 13.48 -19.77 -0.15
N LEU A 120 12.80 -20.92 -0.08
CA LEU A 120 13.44 -22.23 -0.24
C LEU A 120 14.01 -22.45 -1.65
N ALA A 121 13.40 -21.85 -2.68
CA ALA A 121 13.94 -21.87 -4.04
C ALA A 121 15.24 -21.06 -4.18
N ALA A 122 15.44 -20.06 -3.32
CA ALA A 122 16.63 -19.22 -3.29
C ALA A 122 17.73 -19.73 -2.32
N TRP A 123 17.51 -20.87 -1.66
CA TRP A 123 18.38 -21.36 -0.58
C TRP A 123 19.86 -21.50 -0.97
N GLY A 124 20.73 -20.96 -0.13
CA GLY A 124 22.18 -20.96 -0.30
C GLY A 124 22.75 -19.59 -0.68
N PRO A 125 24.02 -19.55 -1.10
CA PRO A 125 24.70 -18.30 -1.44
C PRO A 125 24.00 -17.58 -2.59
N GLN A 126 23.42 -16.42 -2.28
CA GLN A 126 22.73 -15.56 -3.22
C GLN A 126 22.88 -14.12 -2.74
N ALA A 127 23.91 -13.44 -3.21
CA ALA A 127 24.13 -12.05 -2.85
C ALA A 127 22.95 -11.17 -3.29
N ALA A 128 22.38 -10.43 -2.34
CA ALA A 128 21.33 -9.43 -2.58
C ALA A 128 20.00 -9.98 -3.15
N HIS A 129 19.63 -11.22 -2.78
CA HIS A 129 18.29 -11.74 -3.07
C HIS A 129 17.25 -11.11 -2.12
N PRO A 130 16.01 -10.85 -2.55
CA PRO A 130 14.95 -10.34 -1.66
C PRO A 130 14.65 -11.21 -0.43
N ALA A 131 15.03 -12.50 -0.47
CA ALA A 131 14.89 -13.44 0.63
C ALA A 131 16.12 -13.51 1.56
N ASP A 132 17.18 -12.75 1.30
CA ASP A 132 18.33 -12.54 2.19
C ASP A 132 18.01 -11.31 3.05
N PHE A 133 17.32 -11.55 4.16
CA PHE A 133 16.75 -10.53 5.03
C PHE A 133 17.79 -9.94 5.99
N ASP A 134 18.83 -10.70 6.36
CA ASP A 134 19.90 -10.23 7.24
C ASP A 134 21.10 -9.64 6.48
N GLY A 135 21.16 -9.85 5.16
CA GLY A 135 22.12 -9.24 4.26
C GLY A 135 23.51 -9.87 4.33
N ASP A 136 23.62 -11.11 4.81
CA ASP A 136 24.91 -11.83 4.92
C ASP A 136 25.38 -12.43 3.58
N GLY A 137 24.54 -12.36 2.54
CA GLY A 137 24.80 -12.88 1.20
C GLY A 137 24.40 -14.36 1.01
N VAL A 138 23.70 -14.96 1.97
CA VAL A 138 23.24 -16.35 1.96
C VAL A 138 21.78 -16.41 2.40
N VAL A 139 20.89 -16.88 1.53
CA VAL A 139 19.52 -17.21 1.93
C VAL A 139 19.56 -18.51 2.73
N GLY A 140 19.31 -18.42 4.03
CA GLY A 140 19.50 -19.52 4.95
C GLY A 140 18.52 -19.54 6.12
N PHE A 141 19.00 -20.11 7.22
CA PHE A 141 18.15 -20.40 8.37
C PHE A 141 17.69 -19.13 9.10
N LEU A 142 18.51 -18.08 9.15
CA LEU A 142 18.13 -16.81 9.77
C LEU A 142 17.03 -16.10 8.96
N ASP A 143 17.07 -16.20 7.64
CA ASP A 143 16.02 -15.67 6.78
C ASP A 143 14.71 -16.45 6.93
N LEU A 144 14.81 -17.78 6.99
CA LEU A 144 13.65 -18.63 7.25
C LEU A 144 12.97 -18.31 8.58
N LEU A 145 13.75 -18.09 9.64
CA LEU A 145 13.21 -17.68 10.94
C LEU A 145 12.53 -16.32 10.85
N THR A 146 13.10 -15.39 10.07
CA THR A 146 12.52 -14.06 9.85
C THR A 146 11.18 -14.16 9.11
N LEU A 147 11.10 -14.99 8.06
CA LEU A 147 9.85 -15.26 7.32
C LEU A 147 8.77 -15.86 8.25
N ILE A 148 9.11 -16.91 9.00
CA ILE A 148 8.14 -17.57 9.88
C ILE A 148 7.71 -16.66 11.04
N ALA A 149 8.58 -15.78 11.53
CA ALA A 149 8.23 -14.81 12.56
C ALA A 149 7.19 -13.78 12.06
N GLY A 150 7.18 -13.50 10.75
CA GLY A 150 6.21 -12.63 10.08
C GLY A 150 4.95 -13.33 9.55
N TRP A 151 4.74 -14.62 9.85
CA TRP A 151 3.69 -15.42 9.22
C TRP A 151 2.27 -14.86 9.40
N GLY A 152 1.51 -14.84 8.30
CA GLY A 152 0.15 -14.30 8.23
C GLY A 152 0.11 -12.93 7.56
N ALA A 153 -1.03 -12.24 7.70
CA ALA A 153 -1.24 -10.95 7.06
C ALA A 153 -0.20 -9.91 7.47
N CYS A 154 0.25 -9.10 6.50
CA CYS A 154 1.06 -7.94 6.79
C CYS A 154 0.31 -7.04 7.79
N ALA A 155 0.89 -6.84 8.98
CA ALA A 155 0.35 -5.87 9.93
C ALA A 155 0.60 -4.45 9.38
N GLY A 156 -0.46 -3.81 8.88
CA GLY A 156 -0.46 -2.40 8.47
C GLY A 156 -0.17 -1.44 9.62
#